data_AF-A0A1V5GIY4-F1
#
_entry.id   AF-A0A1V5GIY4-F1
#
_cell.length_a   1.000
_cell.length_b   1.000
_cell.length_c   1.000
_cell.angle_alpha   90.00
_cell.angle_beta   90.00
_cell.angle_gamma   90.00
#
_symmetry.space_group_name_H-M   'P 1'
#
loop_
_entity.id
_entity.type
_entity.pdbx_description
1 polymer ?
#
loop_
_entity_poly.entity_id
_entity_poly.type
_entity_poly.pdbx_seq_one_letter_code
_entity_poly.pdbx_strand_id
1 'polypeptide(L)'
;MKYLFLLVLASVIFSTAFSIRQTKQERLSYPCLAGFAAACLAAIADIAGAMKGTPFRGAFLLMGIVAALEFLLIKKKAAEPKVVSRISKAALIAMVLELSLFQLPSLPTVFIGKYKPTRLPLAAAEITGDGYDGIDENGFVKMKGNCSVHFGYKDLNIPVGSIHADIGFDNSTESVENWTDIRDETVKNLRDNVASGRIVRGVNSTSYIPCSLSGNVSQMDIEFRCNGDNGSAVVRSITLNSPIPFEVSFIRYFIIAGLAALTILIAGSAAMTKSVSERKHSFRLWITEVTIAAMTIALLVAMVKAPGGRRERILHVGRRRPDDNAACGCI
;
A
#
# COMPACT_ATOMS: atom_id res chain seq x y z
N MET A 1 16.09 -0.96 12.27
CA MET A 1 15.29 -0.19 11.29
C MET A 1 14.01 0.40 11.86
N LYS A 2 13.08 -0.36 12.47
CA LYS A 2 11.82 0.21 13.01
C LYS A 2 12.01 1.39 13.99
N TYR A 3 12.99 1.30 14.89
CA TYR A 3 13.29 2.39 15.83
C TYR A 3 13.87 3.63 15.14
N LEU A 4 14.69 3.45 14.11
CA LEU A 4 15.21 4.55 13.30
C LEU A 4 14.07 5.25 12.56
N PHE A 5 13.13 4.49 11.98
CA PHE A 5 11.94 5.05 11.35
C PHE A 5 11.13 5.89 12.35
N LEU A 6 10.82 5.36 13.53
CA LEU A 6 10.07 6.08 14.56
C LEU A 6 10.81 7.34 15.05
N LEU A 7 12.13 7.27 15.20
CA LEU A 7 12.95 8.41 15.61
C LEU A 7 12.91 9.52 14.57
N VAL A 8 13.13 9.20 13.28
CA VAL A 8 13.10 10.19 12.20
C VAL A 8 11.70 10.78 12.05
N LEU A 9 10.65 9.96 12.14
CA LEU A 9 9.27 10.43 12.09
C LEU A 9 8.95 11.38 13.24
N ALA A 10 9.31 11.01 14.47
CA ALA A 10 9.11 11.86 15.65
C ALA A 10 9.90 13.17 15.54
N SER A 11 11.13 13.12 15.04
CA SER A 11 11.97 14.29 14.76
C SER A 11 11.29 15.27 13.81
N VAL A 12 10.75 14.79 12.69
CA VAL A 12 10.07 15.64 11.70
C VAL A 12 8.80 16.24 12.31
N ILE A 13 7.98 15.42 12.96
CA ILE A 13 6.74 15.88 13.62
C ILE A 13 7.06 16.98 14.65
N PHE A 14 8.03 16.75 15.52
CA PHE A 14 8.43 17.70 16.54
C PHE A 14 8.97 19.00 15.92
N SER A 15 9.86 18.89 14.93
CA SER A 15 10.48 20.04 14.27
C SER A 15 9.45 20.89 13.54
N THR A 16 8.52 20.27 12.81
CA THR A 16 7.45 20.97 12.11
C THR A 16 6.45 21.58 13.09
N ALA A 17 6.03 20.85 14.13
CA ALA A 17 5.11 21.37 15.14
C ALA A 17 5.67 22.57 15.91
N PHE A 18 6.96 22.53 16.25
CA PHE A 18 7.65 23.64 16.89
C PHE A 18 7.79 24.84 15.93
N SER A 19 8.22 24.58 14.69
CA SER A 19 8.28 25.60 13.63
C SER A 19 6.92 26.29 13.44
N ILE A 20 5.82 25.54 13.42
CA ILE A 20 4.45 26.05 13.33
C ILE A 20 4.15 27.05 14.46
N ARG A 21 4.54 26.74 15.70
CA ARG A 21 4.26 27.56 16.89
C ARG A 21 5.09 28.84 16.98
N GLN A 22 6.29 28.89 16.39
CA GLN A 22 7.11 30.11 16.40
C GLN A 22 6.45 31.23 15.58
N THR A 23 6.01 32.30 16.23
CA THR A 23 5.29 33.42 15.59
C THR A 23 6.20 34.55 15.10
N LYS A 24 7.38 34.69 15.67
CA LYS A 24 8.41 35.65 15.23
C LYS A 24 9.47 34.95 14.40
N GLN A 25 9.96 35.65 13.37
CA GLN A 25 11.10 35.30 12.53
C GLN A 25 12.43 35.39 13.30
N GLU A 26 12.47 34.91 14.54
CA GLU A 26 13.74 34.71 15.23
C GLU A 26 14.33 33.38 14.80
N ARG A 27 15.66 33.33 14.71
CA ARG A 27 16.48 32.21 14.23
C ARG A 27 15.84 30.87 14.61
N LEU A 28 15.54 30.07 13.59
CA LEU A 28 14.98 28.73 13.77
C LEU A 28 15.81 28.00 14.81
N SER A 29 15.15 27.45 15.82
CA SER A 29 15.87 26.81 16.93
C SER A 29 16.76 25.68 16.39
N TYR A 30 17.98 25.58 16.93
CA TYR A 30 18.91 24.50 16.60
C TYR A 30 18.27 23.11 16.56
N PRO A 31 17.39 22.70 17.51
CA PRO A 31 16.76 21.38 17.45
C PRO A 31 15.85 21.18 16.23
N CYS A 32 15.15 22.22 15.74
CA CYS A 32 14.36 22.10 14.50
C CYS A 32 15.24 21.89 13.27
N LEU A 33 16.35 22.63 13.17
CA LEU A 33 17.31 22.49 12.08
C LEU A 33 17.93 21.10 12.09
N ALA A 34 18.33 20.61 13.27
CA ALA A 34 18.88 19.27 13.43
C ALA A 34 17.89 18.19 13.00
N GLY A 35 16.61 18.33 13.36
CA GLY A 35 15.57 17.38 12.99
C GLY A 35 15.32 17.31 11.48
N PHE A 36 15.21 18.47 10.82
CA PHE A 36 15.10 18.52 9.36
C PHE A 36 16.35 18.00 8.65
N ALA A 37 17.54 18.34 9.14
CA ALA A 37 18.80 17.84 8.58
C ALA A 37 18.88 16.31 8.69
N ALA A 38 18.51 15.73 9.83
CA ALA A 38 18.48 14.29 10.03
C ALA A 38 17.51 13.60 9.05
N ALA A 39 16.33 14.18 8.81
CA ALA A 39 15.37 13.65 7.84
C ALA A 39 15.91 13.72 6.40
N CYS A 40 16.56 14.83 6.01
CA CYS A 40 17.20 14.95 4.70
C CYS A 40 18.34 13.95 4.51
N LEU A 41 19.18 13.73 5.53
CA LEU A 41 20.22 12.71 5.49
C LEU A 41 19.65 11.30 5.34
N ALA A 42 18.57 10.99 6.08
CA ALA A 42 17.87 9.71 5.94
C ALA A 42 17.27 9.52 4.54
N ALA A 43 16.74 10.57 3.92
CA ALA A 43 16.25 10.54 2.54
C ALA A 43 17.37 10.29 1.53
N ILE A 44 18.54 10.92 1.70
CA ILE A 44 19.71 10.66 0.86
C ILE A 44 20.15 9.20 0.98
N ALA A 45 20.17 8.65 2.20
CA ALA A 45 20.48 7.24 2.43
C ALA A 45 19.46 6.29 1.76
N ASP A 46 18.17 6.64 1.78
CA ASP A 46 17.11 5.90 1.07
C ASP A 46 17.34 5.87 -0.45
N ILE A 47 17.64 7.04 -1.05
CA ILE A 47 17.99 7.16 -2.48
C ILE A 47 19.26 6.37 -2.82
N ALA A 48 20.29 6.46 -1.99
CA ALA A 48 21.54 5.71 -2.15
C ALA A 48 21.35 4.19 -2.03
N GLY A 49 20.17 3.74 -1.60
CA GLY A 49 19.80 2.33 -1.52
C GLY A 49 20.16 1.67 -0.19
N ALA A 50 20.54 2.44 0.83
CA ALA A 50 20.79 1.91 2.18
C ALA A 50 19.54 1.26 2.80
N MET A 51 18.36 1.62 2.30
CA MET A 51 17.07 1.07 2.71
C MET A 51 16.57 -0.08 1.82
N LYS A 52 17.35 -0.51 0.81
CA LYS A 52 16.98 -1.65 -0.06
C LYS A 52 16.82 -2.92 0.78
N GLY A 53 15.73 -3.65 0.54
CA GLY A 53 15.40 -4.86 1.30
C GLY A 53 14.77 -4.61 2.67
N THR A 54 14.62 -3.35 3.10
CA THR A 54 13.88 -3.01 4.32
C THR A 54 12.43 -2.69 3.99
N PRO A 55 11.49 -2.87 4.95
CA PRO A 55 10.10 -2.53 4.71
C PRO A 55 9.85 -1.01 4.67
N PHE A 56 10.85 -0.17 4.92
CA PHE A 56 10.69 1.30 5.00
C PHE A 56 11.15 2.04 3.74
N ARG A 57 11.38 1.33 2.63
CA ARG A 57 11.84 1.93 1.39
C ARG A 57 10.89 3.04 0.92
N GLY A 58 11.43 4.22 0.62
CA GLY A 58 10.67 5.40 0.20
C GLY A 58 10.05 6.22 1.34
N ALA A 59 9.93 5.65 2.55
CA ALA A 59 9.35 6.36 3.69
C ALA A 59 10.30 7.45 4.22
N PHE A 60 11.60 7.15 4.27
CA PHE A 60 12.61 8.14 4.64
C PHE A 60 12.74 9.23 3.59
N LEU A 61 12.65 8.86 2.31
CA LEU A 61 12.59 9.83 1.21
C LEU A 61 11.42 10.80 1.37
N LEU A 62 10.21 10.31 1.65
CA LEU A 62 9.05 11.18 1.90
C LEU A 62 9.28 12.14 3.08
N MET A 63 9.77 11.62 4.21
CA MET A 63 10.07 12.45 5.38
C MET A 63 11.10 13.55 5.08
N GLY A 64 12.15 13.25 4.30
CA GLY A 64 13.13 14.26 3.87
C GLY A 64 12.55 15.29 2.90
N ILE A 65 11.68 14.89 1.97
CA ILE A 65 10.97 15.83 1.09
C ILE A 65 10.11 16.79 1.92
N VAL A 66 9.34 16.26 2.87
CA VAL A 66 8.51 17.08 3.77
C VAL A 66 9.38 18.03 4.57
N ALA A 67 10.48 17.57 5.16
CA ALA A 67 11.42 18.40 5.91
C ALA A 67 12.03 19.52 5.05
N ALA A 68 12.39 19.24 3.80
CA ALA A 68 12.90 20.24 2.87
C ALA A 68 11.84 21.28 2.49
N LEU A 69 10.60 20.85 2.23
CA LEU A 69 9.48 21.75 1.96
C LEU A 69 9.17 22.66 3.16
N GLU A 70 9.16 22.11 4.37
CA GLU A 70 8.98 22.88 5.61
C GLU A 70 10.08 23.93 5.78
N PHE A 71 11.34 23.57 5.50
CA PHE A 71 12.44 24.52 5.52
C PHE A 71 12.23 25.70 4.55
N LEU A 72 11.70 25.44 3.35
CA LEU A 72 11.36 26.50 2.38
C LEU A 72 10.16 27.35 2.83
N LEU A 73 9.15 26.72 3.40
CA LEU A 73 7.96 27.40 3.94
C LEU A 73 8.33 28.36 5.09
N ILE A 74 9.26 27.96 5.97
CA ILE A 74 9.77 28.80 7.05
C ILE A 74 10.36 30.11 6.52
N LYS A 75 11.10 30.08 5.40
CA LYS A 75 11.65 31.31 4.80
C LYS A 75 10.56 32.28 4.33
N LYS A 76 9.40 31.76 3.90
CA LYS A 76 8.24 32.56 3.48
C LYS A 76 7.32 32.97 4.63
N LYS A 77 7.51 32.40 5.83
CA LYS A 77 6.66 32.64 7.00
C LYS A 77 6.62 34.10 7.45
N ALA A 78 7.68 34.87 7.17
CA ALA A 78 7.78 36.30 7.44
C ALA A 78 6.66 37.12 6.77
N ALA A 79 6.35 36.79 5.51
CA ALA A 79 5.36 37.50 4.72
C ALA A 79 3.93 37.10 5.12
N GLU A 80 3.67 35.80 5.28
CA GLU A 80 2.32 35.27 5.51
C GLU A 80 2.27 34.20 6.61
N PRO A 81 2.45 34.57 7.89
CA PRO A 81 2.66 33.61 8.97
C PRO A 81 1.47 32.67 9.19
N LYS A 82 0.24 33.18 9.02
CA LYS A 82 -1.00 32.41 9.21
C LYS A 82 -1.21 31.39 8.09
N VAL A 83 -0.97 31.77 6.84
CA VAL A 83 -1.15 30.90 5.66
C VAL A 83 -0.10 29.78 5.68
N VAL A 84 1.17 30.15 5.83
CA VAL A 84 2.28 29.21 5.91
C VAL A 84 2.06 28.18 7.03
N SER A 85 1.67 28.63 8.23
CA SER A 85 1.39 27.72 9.36
C SER A 85 0.30 26.70 9.05
N ARG A 86 -0.77 27.10 8.34
CA ARG A 86 -1.85 26.18 7.95
C ARG A 86 -1.38 25.18 6.88
N ILE A 87 -0.60 25.65 5.89
CA ILE A 87 -0.04 24.78 4.85
C ILE A 87 0.91 23.75 5.47
N SER A 88 1.80 24.16 6.38
CA SER A 88 2.70 23.25 7.10
C SER A 88 1.93 22.19 7.90
N LYS A 89 0.85 22.57 8.60
CA LYS A 89 -0.02 21.61 9.29
C LYS A 89 -0.61 20.59 8.32
N ALA A 90 -1.11 21.05 7.19
CA ALA A 90 -1.70 20.17 6.18
C ALA A 90 -0.66 19.21 5.58
N ALA A 91 0.53 19.69 5.24
CA ALA A 91 1.63 18.87 4.74
C ALA A 91 2.05 17.82 5.77
N LEU A 92 2.18 18.20 7.05
CA LEU A 92 2.50 17.28 8.13
C LEU A 92 1.42 16.19 8.30
N ILE A 93 0.14 16.58 8.29
CA ILE A 93 -0.98 15.63 8.39
C ILE A 93 -0.97 14.67 7.19
N ALA A 94 -0.78 15.18 5.97
CA ALA A 94 -0.70 14.35 4.76
C ALA A 94 0.44 13.32 4.83
N MET A 95 1.61 13.71 5.33
CA MET A 95 2.74 12.79 5.55
C MET A 95 2.38 11.73 6.60
N VAL A 96 1.79 12.12 7.74
CA VAL A 96 1.38 11.16 8.77
C VAL A 96 0.36 10.17 8.22
N LEU A 97 -0.64 10.63 7.46
CA LEU A 97 -1.61 9.75 6.78
C LEU A 97 -0.92 8.77 5.82
N GLU A 98 0.04 9.25 5.02
CA GLU A 98 0.82 8.44 4.08
C GLU A 98 1.67 7.38 4.74
N LEU A 99 2.21 7.65 5.92
CA LEU A 99 3.07 6.73 6.69
C LEU A 99 2.33 5.89 7.72
N SER A 100 1.01 6.09 7.88
CA SER A 100 0.17 5.34 8.81
C SER A 100 -1.01 4.67 8.11
N LEU A 101 -2.10 5.39 7.86
CA LEU A 101 -3.34 4.84 7.33
C LEU A 101 -3.16 4.15 5.97
N PHE A 102 -2.34 4.74 5.09
CA PHE A 102 -2.08 4.12 3.79
C PHE A 102 -1.08 2.96 3.84
N GLN A 103 -0.48 2.71 5.00
CA GLN A 103 0.42 1.57 5.26
C GLN A 103 -0.21 0.55 6.22
N LEU A 104 -1.53 0.62 6.47
CA LEU A 104 -2.23 -0.29 7.39
C LEU A 104 -1.91 -1.78 7.18
N PRO A 105 -1.80 -2.30 5.94
CA PRO A 105 -1.41 -3.70 5.72
C PRO A 105 -0.02 -4.03 6.30
N SER A 106 0.91 -3.09 6.26
CA SER A 106 2.30 -3.28 6.67
C SER A 106 2.52 -3.11 8.17
N LEU A 107 1.71 -2.31 8.85
CA LEU A 107 1.92 -2.00 10.28
C LEU A 107 1.93 -3.24 11.19
N PRO A 108 1.00 -4.22 11.06
CA PRO A 108 1.00 -5.40 11.91
C PRO A 108 2.31 -6.17 11.86
N THR A 109 2.78 -6.50 10.66
CA THR A 109 3.97 -7.36 10.46
C THR A 109 5.28 -6.63 10.76
N VAL A 110 5.32 -5.30 10.63
CA VAL A 110 6.52 -4.50 10.88
C VAL A 110 6.68 -4.09 12.35
N PHE A 111 5.58 -3.79 13.05
CA PHE A 111 5.62 -3.24 14.40
C PHE A 111 5.14 -4.18 15.49
N ILE A 112 4.22 -5.11 15.19
CA ILE A 112 3.68 -6.03 16.21
C ILE A 112 4.60 -7.26 16.31
N GLY A 113 5.32 -7.37 17.42
CA GLY A 113 6.34 -8.41 17.63
C GLY A 113 5.83 -9.86 17.69
N LYS A 114 4.51 -10.09 17.65
CA LYS A 114 3.93 -11.44 17.63
C LYS A 114 4.10 -12.15 16.28
N TYR A 115 4.25 -11.40 15.19
CA TYR A 115 4.40 -11.95 13.85
C TYR A 115 5.88 -12.17 13.54
N LYS A 116 6.33 -13.42 13.68
CA LYS A 116 7.72 -13.82 13.36
C LYS A 116 7.76 -14.47 11.97
N PRO A 117 8.64 -14.00 11.06
CA PRO A 117 8.79 -14.60 9.74
C PRO A 117 9.08 -16.10 9.84
N THR A 118 8.25 -16.92 9.20
CA THR A 118 8.35 -18.39 9.24
C THR A 118 8.22 -18.93 7.83
N ARG A 119 9.27 -19.55 7.30
CA ARG A 119 9.23 -20.18 5.98
C ARG A 119 8.57 -21.56 6.10
N LEU A 120 7.52 -21.79 5.32
CA LEU A 120 6.85 -23.07 5.23
C LEU A 120 7.60 -23.95 4.22
N PRO A 121 8.09 -25.14 4.61
CA PRO A 121 8.72 -26.06 3.68
C PRO A 121 7.65 -26.68 2.77
N LEU A 122 7.81 -26.52 1.46
CA LEU A 122 6.86 -27.05 0.47
C LEU A 122 6.73 -28.57 0.56
N ALA A 123 7.81 -29.28 0.93
CA ALA A 123 7.81 -30.73 1.13
C ALA A 123 6.98 -31.22 2.33
N ALA A 124 6.68 -30.34 3.31
CA ALA A 124 5.81 -30.70 4.44
C ALA A 124 4.33 -30.44 4.15
N ALA A 125 4.02 -29.84 3.00
CA ALA A 125 2.64 -29.59 2.60
C ALA A 125 2.00 -30.88 2.06
N GLU A 126 0.71 -31.06 2.36
CA GLU A 126 -0.15 -31.97 1.62
C GLU A 126 -0.48 -31.30 0.27
N ILE A 127 0.25 -31.68 -0.79
CA ILE A 127 0.10 -31.08 -2.12
C ILE A 127 -0.93 -31.85 -2.94
N THR A 128 -1.96 -31.15 -3.41
CA THR A 128 -2.98 -31.69 -4.31
C THR A 128 -3.22 -30.76 -5.50
N GLY A 129 -3.82 -31.25 -6.57
CA GLY A 129 -4.15 -30.46 -7.77
C GLY A 129 -3.85 -31.18 -9.09
N ASP A 130 -4.48 -30.72 -10.16
CA ASP A 130 -4.53 -31.44 -11.44
C ASP A 130 -3.40 -31.07 -12.41
N GLY A 131 -2.53 -30.12 -12.06
CA GLY A 131 -1.48 -29.61 -12.97
C GLY A 131 -0.17 -29.23 -12.32
N TYR A 132 0.26 -30.00 -11.32
CA TYR A 132 1.62 -29.92 -10.78
C TYR A 132 2.46 -31.12 -11.25
N ASP A 133 3.68 -30.85 -11.74
CA ASP A 133 4.63 -31.86 -12.22
C ASP A 133 5.47 -32.48 -11.07
N GLY A 134 4.99 -32.40 -9.83
CA GLY A 134 5.75 -32.76 -8.63
C GLY A 134 6.66 -31.65 -8.08
N ILE A 135 7.52 -32.03 -7.13
CA ILE A 135 8.55 -31.18 -6.53
C ILE A 135 9.85 -31.40 -7.30
N ASP A 136 10.49 -30.33 -7.79
CA ASP A 136 11.78 -30.41 -8.50
C ASP A 136 12.97 -30.67 -7.55
N GLU A 137 14.16 -30.89 -8.11
CA GLU A 137 15.40 -31.13 -7.35
C GLU A 137 15.77 -29.99 -6.39
N ASN A 138 15.26 -28.78 -6.63
CA ASN A 138 15.46 -27.60 -5.78
C ASN A 138 14.37 -27.44 -4.71
N GLY A 139 13.40 -28.35 -4.65
CA GLY A 139 12.28 -28.28 -3.71
C GLY A 139 11.16 -27.34 -4.16
N PHE A 140 11.11 -26.92 -5.42
CA PHE A 140 10.09 -26.03 -5.97
C PHE A 140 8.95 -26.80 -6.64
N VAL A 141 7.76 -26.20 -6.65
CA VAL A 141 6.57 -26.82 -7.25
C VAL A 141 6.24 -26.10 -8.54
N LYS A 142 6.30 -26.84 -9.66
CA LYS A 142 5.99 -26.32 -10.98
C LYS A 142 4.51 -26.52 -11.30
N MET A 143 3.88 -25.44 -11.74
CA MET A 143 2.50 -25.39 -12.19
C MET A 143 2.47 -25.18 -13.71
N LYS A 144 1.55 -25.86 -14.40
CA LYS A 144 1.34 -25.71 -15.84
C LYS A 144 -0.13 -25.55 -16.19
N GLY A 145 -0.38 -24.74 -17.23
CA GLY A 145 -1.70 -24.47 -17.77
C GLY A 145 -2.62 -23.76 -16.78
N ASN A 146 -3.92 -23.92 -16.97
CA ASN A 146 -4.97 -23.31 -16.14
C ASN A 146 -5.33 -24.19 -14.92
N CYS A 147 -4.34 -24.86 -14.34
CA CYS A 147 -4.54 -25.77 -13.21
C CYS A 147 -4.33 -25.06 -11.87
N SER A 148 -5.03 -25.54 -10.84
CA SER A 148 -4.83 -25.16 -9.45
C SER A 148 -3.90 -26.14 -8.74
N VAL A 149 -3.12 -25.63 -7.80
CA VAL A 149 -2.27 -26.42 -6.89
C VAL A 149 -2.54 -25.95 -5.48
N HIS A 150 -2.87 -26.90 -4.61
CA HIS A 150 -3.22 -26.67 -3.22
C HIS A 150 -2.07 -27.14 -2.32
N PHE A 151 -1.74 -26.34 -1.32
CA PHE A 151 -0.73 -26.62 -0.30
C PHE A 151 -1.41 -26.65 1.07
N GLY A 152 -1.66 -27.84 1.59
CA GLY A 152 -2.27 -28.01 2.91
C GLY A 152 -1.24 -28.12 4.03
N TYR A 153 -1.38 -27.29 5.07
CA TYR A 153 -0.54 -27.30 6.26
C TYR A 153 -1.40 -27.51 7.51
N LYS A 154 -1.01 -28.48 8.33
CA LYS A 154 -1.66 -28.83 9.60
C LYS A 154 -0.70 -28.54 10.76
N ASP A 155 -1.26 -28.38 11.96
CA ASP A 155 -0.55 -28.18 13.23
C ASP A 155 0.42 -26.99 13.28
N LEU A 156 0.10 -25.89 12.57
CA LEU A 156 0.95 -24.69 12.51
C LEU A 156 1.09 -23.98 13.87
N ASN A 157 -0.03 -23.81 14.59
CA ASN A 157 -0.16 -23.19 15.91
C ASN A 157 0.63 -21.87 16.10
N ILE A 158 0.59 -20.98 15.09
CA ILE A 158 1.25 -19.67 15.12
C ILE A 158 0.31 -18.54 14.68
N PRO A 159 0.51 -17.29 15.16
CA PRO A 159 -0.25 -16.16 14.65
C PRO A 159 0.22 -15.81 13.23
N VAL A 160 -0.73 -15.58 12.31
CA VAL A 160 -0.44 -15.20 10.92
C VAL A 160 -1.01 -13.82 10.61
N GLY A 161 -0.13 -12.92 10.19
CA GLY A 161 -0.44 -11.54 9.80
C GLY A 161 -0.18 -11.25 8.32
N SER A 162 0.61 -12.09 7.66
CA SER A 162 0.81 -12.04 6.22
C SER A 162 1.23 -13.39 5.66
N ILE A 163 0.97 -13.60 4.37
CA ILE A 163 1.50 -14.69 3.55
C ILE A 163 2.30 -14.05 2.44
N HIS A 164 3.55 -14.47 2.27
CA HIS A 164 4.42 -14.07 1.16
C HIS A 164 4.75 -15.28 0.31
N ALA A 165 4.37 -15.25 -0.96
CA ALA A 165 4.64 -16.33 -1.90
C ALA A 165 5.65 -15.87 -2.96
N ASP A 166 6.82 -16.52 -3.00
CA ASP A 166 7.81 -16.29 -4.05
C ASP A 166 7.47 -17.17 -5.25
N ILE A 167 6.96 -16.54 -6.30
CA ILE A 167 6.51 -17.18 -7.53
C ILE A 167 7.45 -16.78 -8.68
N GLY A 168 8.08 -17.77 -9.30
CA GLY A 168 8.77 -17.62 -10.58
C GLY A 168 7.75 -17.69 -11.72
N PHE A 169 7.70 -16.66 -12.56
CA PHE A 169 6.82 -16.60 -13.72
C PHE A 169 7.55 -17.02 -14.99
N ASP A 170 6.90 -17.80 -15.85
CA ASP A 170 7.34 -17.96 -17.24
C ASP A 170 6.95 -16.75 -18.10
N ASN A 171 7.54 -16.63 -19.29
CA ASN A 171 7.36 -15.50 -20.21
C ASN A 171 5.90 -15.30 -20.64
N SER A 172 5.10 -16.37 -20.69
CA SER A 172 3.67 -16.33 -21.05
C SER A 172 2.73 -15.94 -19.89
N THR A 173 3.21 -15.97 -18.64
CA THR A 173 2.33 -15.84 -17.45
C THR A 173 2.44 -14.45 -16.85
N GLU A 174 1.32 -13.74 -16.81
CA GLU A 174 1.27 -12.37 -16.25
C GLU A 174 0.94 -12.35 -14.76
N SER A 175 0.13 -13.30 -14.29
CA SER A 175 -0.33 -13.34 -12.90
C SER A 175 -0.70 -14.74 -12.43
N VAL A 176 -0.55 -14.98 -11.12
CA VAL A 176 -1.05 -16.16 -10.41
C VAL A 176 -2.08 -15.70 -9.38
N GLU A 177 -3.25 -16.31 -9.38
CA GLU A 177 -4.27 -16.08 -8.37
C GLU A 177 -4.00 -16.96 -7.15
N ASN A 178 -4.30 -16.44 -5.97
CA ASN A 178 -4.15 -17.12 -4.71
C ASN A 178 -5.43 -17.04 -3.90
N TRP A 179 -5.82 -18.18 -3.34
CA TRP A 179 -6.86 -18.28 -2.32
C TRP A 179 -6.30 -19.06 -1.14
N THR A 180 -6.67 -18.65 0.06
CA THR A 180 -6.20 -19.29 1.29
C THR A 180 -7.37 -19.52 2.24
N ASP A 181 -7.53 -20.78 2.61
CA ASP A 181 -8.48 -21.24 3.59
C ASP A 181 -7.76 -21.39 4.93
N ILE A 182 -8.40 -20.94 6.02
CA ILE A 182 -7.73 -20.82 7.32
C ILE A 182 -8.64 -21.29 8.44
N ARG A 183 -8.07 -22.10 9.34
CA ARG A 183 -8.63 -22.44 10.65
C ARG A 183 -7.75 -21.85 11.74
N ASP A 184 -8.34 -20.99 12.56
CA ASP A 184 -7.69 -20.43 13.75
C ASP A 184 -8.41 -20.86 15.02
N GLU A 185 -7.83 -20.55 16.18
CA GLU A 185 -8.39 -20.87 17.50
C GLU A 185 -9.82 -20.32 17.73
N THR A 186 -10.26 -19.33 16.95
CA THR A 186 -11.58 -18.72 17.11
C THR A 186 -12.68 -19.46 16.36
N VAL A 187 -12.32 -20.41 15.48
CA VAL A 187 -13.27 -21.11 14.60
C VAL A 187 -13.03 -22.62 14.61
N LYS A 188 -14.11 -23.39 14.74
CA LYS A 188 -14.03 -24.87 14.80
C LYS A 188 -13.66 -25.50 13.46
N ASN A 189 -14.18 -24.97 12.36
CA ASN A 189 -14.01 -25.52 11.01
C ASN A 189 -13.04 -24.65 10.19
N LEU A 190 -12.45 -25.25 9.15
CA LEU A 190 -11.73 -24.51 8.12
C LEU A 190 -12.69 -23.51 7.47
N ARG A 191 -12.26 -22.26 7.33
CA ARG A 191 -13.01 -21.21 6.65
C ARG A 191 -12.45 -21.02 5.26
N ASP A 192 -13.34 -21.02 4.28
CA ASP A 192 -12.98 -20.84 2.89
C ASP A 192 -12.67 -19.36 2.59
N ASN A 193 -11.66 -19.13 1.75
CA ASN A 193 -11.30 -17.85 1.17
C ASN A 193 -11.13 -16.72 2.20
N VAL A 194 -10.43 -17.01 3.30
CA VAL A 194 -10.16 -16.03 4.36
C VAL A 194 -9.16 -14.96 3.90
N ALA A 195 -8.21 -15.36 3.05
CA ALA A 195 -7.28 -14.46 2.41
C ALA A 195 -7.17 -14.81 0.93
N SER A 196 -7.09 -13.79 0.08
CA SER A 196 -6.93 -13.97 -1.37
C SER A 196 -6.05 -12.88 -1.94
N GLY A 197 -5.35 -13.19 -3.02
CA GLY A 197 -4.51 -12.24 -3.72
C GLY A 197 -4.34 -12.57 -5.19
N ARG A 198 -3.81 -11.62 -5.94
CA ARG A 198 -3.36 -11.82 -7.31
C ARG A 198 -1.92 -11.35 -7.40
N ILE A 199 -1.01 -12.29 -7.53
CA ILE A 199 0.42 -12.06 -7.64
C ILE A 199 0.72 -11.73 -9.10
N VAL A 200 1.21 -10.53 -9.36
CA VAL A 200 1.46 -10.02 -10.71
C VAL A 200 2.97 -9.97 -10.98
N ARG A 201 3.36 -10.47 -12.15
CA ARG A 201 4.76 -10.48 -12.59
C ARG A 201 5.35 -9.07 -12.56
N GLY A 202 6.50 -8.93 -11.91
CA GLY A 202 7.23 -7.66 -11.80
C GLY A 202 6.69 -6.67 -10.75
N VAL A 203 5.61 -7.01 -10.04
CA VAL A 203 5.03 -6.15 -8.99
C VAL A 203 5.19 -6.82 -7.62
N ASN A 204 6.32 -6.56 -6.97
CA ASN A 204 6.71 -7.24 -5.73
C ASN A 204 5.73 -7.08 -4.55
N SER A 205 4.95 -6.00 -4.50
CA SER A 205 3.98 -5.85 -3.41
C SER A 205 2.80 -6.81 -3.50
N THR A 206 2.50 -7.31 -4.69
CA THR A 206 1.40 -8.25 -4.90
C THR A 206 1.71 -9.68 -4.45
N SER A 207 2.97 -9.99 -4.15
CA SER A 207 3.36 -11.29 -3.55
C SER A 207 3.05 -11.37 -2.06
N TYR A 208 2.65 -10.27 -1.42
CA TYR A 208 2.28 -10.20 -0.02
C TYR A 208 0.76 -10.12 0.13
N ILE A 209 0.20 -11.05 0.90
CA ILE A 209 -1.22 -11.11 1.18
C ILE A 209 -1.40 -10.85 2.68
N PRO A 210 -2.03 -9.74 3.08
CA PRO A 210 -2.25 -9.45 4.50
C PRO A 210 -3.34 -10.36 5.07
N CYS A 211 -3.15 -10.81 6.31
CA CYS A 211 -4.10 -11.65 7.04
C CYS A 211 -4.57 -10.93 8.30
N SER A 212 -5.89 -10.81 8.48
CA SER A 212 -6.50 -10.18 9.66
C SER A 212 -7.15 -11.25 10.55
N LEU A 213 -6.31 -11.98 11.29
CA LEU A 213 -6.72 -13.11 12.12
C LEU A 213 -6.58 -12.78 13.62
N SER A 214 -7.47 -13.37 14.43
CA SER A 214 -7.55 -13.08 15.87
C SER A 214 -6.80 -14.07 16.75
N GLY A 215 -6.68 -15.34 16.32
CA GLY A 215 -6.00 -16.41 17.07
C GLY A 215 -4.82 -17.02 16.32
N ASN A 216 -4.19 -18.03 16.93
CA ASN A 216 -3.20 -18.84 16.22
C ASN A 216 -3.87 -19.70 15.15
N VAL A 217 -3.20 -19.84 14.01
CA VAL A 217 -3.66 -20.68 12.90
C VAL A 217 -3.24 -22.11 13.16
N SER A 218 -4.19 -23.03 13.20
CA SER A 218 -3.94 -24.47 13.35
C SER A 218 -3.82 -25.17 12.00
N GLN A 219 -4.63 -24.79 11.02
CA GLN A 219 -4.64 -25.35 9.66
C GLN A 219 -4.74 -24.24 8.62
N MET A 220 -4.01 -24.39 7.52
CA MET A 220 -4.00 -23.44 6.41
C MET A 220 -3.86 -24.20 5.09
N ASP A 221 -4.78 -23.95 4.16
CA ASP A 221 -4.75 -24.53 2.83
C ASP A 221 -4.61 -23.40 1.80
N ILE A 222 -3.53 -23.41 1.02
CA ILE A 222 -3.19 -22.33 0.09
C ILE A 222 -3.32 -22.85 -1.34
N GLU A 223 -4.26 -22.31 -2.10
CA GLU A 223 -4.42 -22.56 -3.52
C GLU A 223 -3.68 -21.51 -4.35
N PHE A 224 -2.91 -21.96 -5.34
CA PHE A 224 -2.41 -21.12 -6.42
C PHE A 224 -3.01 -21.57 -7.74
N ARG A 225 -3.35 -20.60 -8.60
CA ARG A 225 -3.85 -20.87 -9.96
C ARG A 225 -3.19 -19.95 -10.97
N CYS A 226 -2.64 -20.55 -12.02
CA CYS A 226 -2.08 -19.80 -13.14
C CYS A 226 -3.19 -19.20 -14.01
N ASN A 227 -3.04 -17.94 -14.40
CA ASN A 227 -3.94 -17.30 -15.34
C ASN A 227 -3.46 -17.55 -16.78
N GLY A 228 -4.20 -18.34 -17.55
CA GLY A 228 -3.96 -18.61 -18.97
C GLY A 228 -3.62 -20.08 -19.28
N ASP A 229 -4.14 -20.59 -20.40
CA ASP A 229 -4.10 -22.03 -20.74
C ASP A 229 -2.69 -22.56 -21.05
N ASN A 230 -1.76 -21.69 -21.44
CA ASN A 230 -0.34 -22.00 -21.68
C ASN A 230 0.57 -21.35 -20.62
N GLY A 231 0.02 -20.92 -19.49
CA GLY A 231 0.80 -20.34 -18.40
C GLY A 231 1.66 -21.40 -17.70
N SER A 232 2.84 -21.01 -17.22
CA SER A 232 3.62 -21.80 -16.28
C SER A 232 4.17 -20.90 -15.19
N ALA A 233 4.07 -21.37 -13.96
CA ALA A 233 4.64 -20.71 -12.79
C ALA A 233 5.33 -21.72 -11.89
N VAL A 234 6.24 -21.25 -11.05
CA VAL A 234 7.00 -22.07 -10.11
C VAL A 234 6.87 -21.46 -8.72
N VAL A 235 6.25 -22.19 -7.81
CA VAL A 235 6.20 -21.82 -6.40
C VAL A 235 7.54 -22.17 -5.76
N ARG A 236 8.33 -21.15 -5.39
CA ARG A 236 9.68 -21.33 -4.81
C ARG A 236 9.68 -21.36 -3.30
N SER A 237 8.83 -20.53 -2.69
CA SER A 237 8.67 -20.52 -1.24
C SER A 237 7.36 -19.88 -0.82
N ILE A 238 6.85 -20.32 0.32
CA ILE A 238 5.76 -19.69 1.04
C ILE A 238 6.31 -19.29 2.40
N THR A 239 6.19 -18.02 2.76
CA THR A 239 6.71 -17.46 4.01
C THR A 239 5.60 -16.73 4.73
N LEU A 240 5.26 -17.17 5.93
CA LEU A 240 4.32 -16.49 6.81
C LEU A 240 5.00 -15.32 7.51
N ASN A 241 4.24 -14.28 7.80
CA ASN A 241 4.67 -13.12 8.59
C ASN A 241 5.90 -12.38 8.02
N SER A 242 6.17 -12.53 6.72
CA SER A 242 7.20 -11.70 6.08
C SER A 242 6.79 -10.23 6.20
N PRO A 243 7.69 -9.31 6.62
CA PRO A 243 7.37 -7.90 6.77
C PRO A 243 6.90 -7.31 5.45
N ILE A 244 5.64 -6.88 5.40
CA ILE A 244 5.09 -6.27 4.19
C ILE A 244 5.79 -4.91 3.98
N PRO A 245 6.42 -4.66 2.82
CA PRO A 245 7.04 -3.38 2.55
C PRO A 245 6.03 -2.23 2.54
N PHE A 246 6.49 -1.03 2.87
CA PHE A 246 5.69 0.18 2.72
C PHE A 246 5.55 0.51 1.24
N GLU A 247 4.34 0.86 0.84
CA GLU A 247 4.01 1.38 -0.49
C GLU A 247 3.76 2.87 -0.40
N VAL A 248 4.84 3.63 -0.25
CA VAL A 248 4.75 5.09 -0.17
C VAL A 248 4.40 5.66 -1.54
N SER A 249 3.25 6.33 -1.62
CA SER A 249 2.77 7.00 -2.81
C SER A 249 3.01 8.50 -2.71
N PHE A 250 4.09 8.97 -3.33
CA PHE A 250 4.38 10.40 -3.44
C PHE A 250 3.23 11.16 -4.13
N ILE A 251 2.61 10.55 -5.14
CA ILE A 251 1.46 11.13 -5.86
C ILE A 251 0.31 11.39 -4.88
N ARG A 252 -0.07 10.39 -4.08
CA ARG A 252 -1.15 10.53 -3.09
C ARG A 252 -0.84 11.61 -2.06
N TYR A 253 0.40 11.62 -1.54
CA TYR A 253 0.85 12.68 -0.64
C TYR A 253 0.71 14.08 -1.26
N PHE A 254 1.24 14.30 -2.47
CA PHE A 254 1.20 15.60 -3.13
C PHE A 254 -0.22 16.04 -3.49
N ILE A 255 -1.11 15.11 -3.85
CA ILE A 255 -2.53 15.43 -4.08
C ILE A 255 -3.18 15.91 -2.79
N ILE A 256 -3.02 15.18 -1.68
CA ILE A 256 -3.65 15.54 -0.40
C ILE A 256 -3.09 16.87 0.12
N ALA A 257 -1.76 17.01 0.16
CA ALA A 257 -1.11 18.23 0.63
C ALA A 257 -1.38 19.43 -0.29
N GLY A 258 -1.36 19.21 -1.61
CA GLY A 258 -1.60 20.23 -2.62
C GLY A 258 -3.03 20.76 -2.60
N LEU A 259 -4.04 19.89 -2.53
CA LEU A 259 -5.44 20.29 -2.40
C LEU A 259 -5.70 21.03 -1.09
N ALA A 260 -5.11 20.58 0.02
CA ALA A 260 -5.20 21.29 1.29
C ALA A 260 -4.54 22.68 1.22
N ALA A 261 -3.35 22.79 0.61
CA ALA A 261 -2.69 24.07 0.42
C ALA A 261 -3.52 25.02 -0.47
N LEU A 262 -4.07 24.51 -1.57
CA LEU A 262 -4.94 25.27 -2.48
C LEU A 262 -6.17 25.81 -1.75
N THR A 263 -6.88 24.97 -1.00
CA THR A 263 -8.06 25.40 -0.23
C THR A 263 -7.71 26.46 0.82
N ILE A 264 -6.57 26.34 1.49
CA ILE A 264 -6.07 27.34 2.44
C ILE A 264 -5.78 28.68 1.75
N LEU A 265 -5.14 28.66 0.59
CA LEU A 265 -4.82 29.87 -0.19
C LEU A 265 -6.08 30.56 -0.70
N ILE A 266 -7.02 29.77 -1.23
CA ILE A 266 -8.34 30.23 -1.67
C ILE A 266 -9.08 30.93 -0.54
N ALA A 267 -9.20 30.27 0.62
CA ALA A 267 -9.89 30.82 1.79
C ALA A 267 -9.19 32.04 2.42
N GLY A 268 -7.86 32.16 2.24
CA GLY A 268 -7.07 33.29 2.70
C GLY A 268 -7.06 34.49 1.74
N SER A 269 -7.51 34.32 0.50
CA SER A 269 -7.43 35.37 -0.52
C SER A 269 -8.50 36.46 -0.31
N ALA A 270 -8.07 37.72 -0.24
CA ALA A 270 -8.97 38.88 -0.19
C ALA A 270 -9.88 39.00 -1.44
N ALA A 271 -9.56 38.26 -2.50
CA ALA A 271 -10.37 38.14 -3.71
C ALA A 271 -11.67 37.34 -3.47
N MET A 272 -11.63 36.31 -2.62
CA MET A 272 -12.76 35.41 -2.35
C MET A 272 -13.48 35.65 -1.03
N THR A 273 -12.94 36.50 -0.15
CA THR A 273 -13.65 36.94 1.06
C THR A 273 -14.63 38.09 0.82
N LYS A 274 -14.63 38.70 -0.38
CA LYS A 274 -15.64 39.70 -0.79
C LYS A 274 -16.88 39.00 -1.36
N SER A 275 -18.05 39.63 -1.18
CA SER A 275 -19.31 39.08 -1.68
C SER A 275 -19.22 38.82 -3.19
N VAL A 276 -19.78 37.68 -3.64
CA VAL A 276 -19.79 37.31 -5.08
C VAL A 276 -20.43 38.41 -5.94
N SER A 277 -21.31 39.22 -5.37
CA SER A 277 -21.91 40.41 -6.01
C SER A 277 -20.92 41.50 -6.41
N GLU A 278 -19.81 41.68 -5.68
CA GLU A 278 -18.84 42.77 -5.94
C GLU A 278 -17.80 42.42 -7.02
N ARG A 279 -17.47 41.13 -7.24
CA ARG A 279 -16.45 40.70 -8.22
C ARG A 279 -16.83 39.42 -8.99
N LYS A 280 -18.01 39.40 -9.61
CA LYS A 280 -18.51 38.27 -10.42
C LYS A 280 -17.52 37.82 -11.51
N HIS A 281 -16.83 38.74 -12.20
CA HIS A 281 -15.93 38.41 -13.31
C HIS A 281 -14.66 37.70 -12.84
N SER A 282 -13.99 38.21 -11.80
CA SER A 282 -12.79 37.59 -11.24
C SER A 282 -13.09 36.23 -10.61
N PHE A 283 -14.24 36.09 -9.92
CA PHE A 283 -14.64 34.81 -9.33
C PHE A 283 -14.89 33.73 -10.40
N ARG A 284 -15.52 34.08 -11.53
CA ARG A 284 -15.72 33.16 -12.66
C ARG A 284 -14.39 32.72 -13.28
N LEU A 285 -13.44 33.62 -13.46
CA LEU A 285 -12.10 33.30 -13.95
C LEU A 285 -11.39 32.28 -13.04
N TRP A 286 -11.35 32.53 -11.73
CA TRP A 286 -10.72 31.62 -10.78
C TRP A 286 -11.36 30.23 -10.72
N ILE A 287 -12.70 30.15 -10.74
CA ILE A 287 -13.40 28.85 -10.80
C ILE A 287 -13.05 28.11 -12.09
N THR A 288 -12.98 28.83 -13.21
CA THR A 288 -12.67 28.22 -14.51
C THR A 288 -11.26 27.66 -14.50
N GLU A 289 -10.28 28.41 -13.99
CA GLU A 289 -8.90 27.94 -13.84
C GLU A 289 -8.77 26.72 -12.94
N VAL A 290 -9.42 26.74 -11.76
CA VAL A 290 -9.42 25.58 -10.84
C VAL A 290 -10.08 24.36 -11.48
N THR A 291 -11.17 24.57 -12.24
CA THR A 291 -11.88 23.48 -12.93
C THR A 291 -11.03 22.88 -14.05
N ILE A 292 -10.36 23.71 -14.85
CA ILE A 292 -9.43 23.25 -15.89
C ILE A 292 -8.31 22.45 -15.26
N ALA A 293 -7.66 22.99 -14.22
CA ALA A 293 -6.56 22.30 -13.53
C ALA A 293 -7.02 20.95 -12.94
N ALA A 294 -8.20 20.89 -12.31
CA ALA A 294 -8.77 19.66 -11.78
C ALA A 294 -9.05 18.63 -12.88
N MET A 295 -9.62 19.07 -14.01
CA MET A 295 -9.86 18.20 -15.17
C MET A 295 -8.55 17.68 -15.76
N THR A 296 -7.52 18.52 -15.89
CA THR A 296 -6.20 18.10 -16.38
C THR A 296 -5.56 17.06 -15.46
N ILE A 297 -5.63 17.27 -14.13
CA ILE A 297 -5.12 16.30 -13.15
C ILE A 297 -5.89 14.99 -13.23
N ALA A 298 -7.22 15.03 -13.33
CA ALA A 298 -8.05 13.84 -13.49
C ALA A 298 -7.68 13.06 -14.77
N LEU A 299 -7.42 13.76 -15.87
CA LEU A 299 -7.01 13.17 -17.15
C LEU A 299 -5.62 12.53 -17.04
N LEU A 300 -4.66 13.19 -16.40
CA LEU A 300 -3.33 12.64 -16.16
C LEU A 300 -3.37 11.40 -15.27
N VAL A 301 -4.17 11.41 -14.20
CA VAL A 301 -4.36 10.24 -13.32
C VAL A 301 -5.02 9.09 -14.08
N ALA A 302 -6.01 9.37 -14.93
CA ALA A 302 -6.65 8.37 -15.78
C ALA A 302 -5.65 7.75 -16.79
N MET A 303 -4.77 8.57 -17.36
CA MET A 303 -3.71 8.10 -18.27
C MET A 303 -2.64 7.28 -17.54
N VAL A 304 -2.28 7.64 -16.31
CA VAL A 304 -1.34 6.87 -15.47
C VAL A 304 -1.90 5.51 -15.04
N LYS A 305 -3.24 5.36 -14.98
CA LYS A 305 -3.92 4.12 -14.56
C LYS A 305 -4.39 3.23 -15.72
N ALA A 306 -3.88 3.41 -16.93
CA ALA A 306 -4.14 2.50 -18.04
C ALA A 306 -2.89 1.71 -18.46
N PRO A 307 -2.45 0.68 -17.70
CA PRO A 307 -1.84 -0.46 -18.36
C PRO A 307 -2.95 -1.10 -19.21
N GLY A 308 -2.70 -1.22 -20.52
CA GLY A 308 -3.68 -1.71 -21.47
C GLY A 308 -4.31 -3.04 -21.03
N GLY A 309 -5.60 -3.19 -21.33
CA GLY A 309 -6.28 -4.48 -21.25
C GLY A 309 -7.55 -4.52 -20.38
N ARG A 310 -8.61 -3.84 -20.81
CA ARG A 310 -9.99 -4.38 -20.75
C ARG A 310 -10.98 -3.44 -21.45
N ARG A 311 -11.12 -3.62 -22.76
CA ARG A 311 -12.44 -3.52 -23.39
C ARG A 311 -13.09 -4.90 -23.27
N GLU A 312 -14.37 -4.92 -22.93
CA GLU A 312 -15.30 -6.06 -22.91
C GLU A 312 -15.20 -7.07 -21.75
N ARG A 313 -15.99 -6.81 -20.70
CA ARG A 313 -17.22 -7.57 -20.38
C ARG A 313 -17.81 -7.07 -19.07
N ILE A 314 -18.61 -6.02 -19.18
CA ILE A 314 -19.70 -5.75 -18.23
C ILE A 314 -20.94 -6.32 -18.91
N LEU A 315 -21.21 -7.61 -18.65
CA LEU A 315 -22.51 -8.27 -18.75
C LEU A 315 -22.28 -9.78 -18.58
N HIS A 316 -22.33 -10.22 -17.32
CA HIS A 316 -22.94 -11.48 -16.86
C HIS A 316 -22.66 -11.63 -15.36
N VAL A 317 -23.19 -10.68 -14.58
CA VAL A 317 -23.52 -10.94 -13.17
C VAL A 317 -24.95 -11.46 -13.19
N GLY A 318 -25.11 -12.76 -12.99
CA GLY A 318 -26.43 -13.39 -12.93
C GLY A 318 -26.49 -14.79 -13.50
N ARG A 319 -25.74 -15.74 -12.93
CA ARG A 319 -26.22 -17.12 -12.89
C ARG A 319 -25.84 -17.75 -11.56
N ARG A 320 -26.87 -17.95 -10.74
CA ARG A 320 -26.87 -18.79 -9.55
C ARG A 320 -26.38 -20.18 -9.93
N ARG A 321 -25.66 -20.84 -9.01
CA ARG A 321 -25.58 -22.31 -8.99
C ARG A 321 -27.02 -22.86 -9.04
N PRO A 322 -27.35 -23.83 -9.89
CA PRO A 322 -28.51 -24.68 -9.64
C PRO A 322 -28.08 -25.73 -8.61
N ASP A 323 -28.75 -25.68 -7.47
CA ASP A 323 -28.80 -26.78 -6.52
C ASP A 323 -29.46 -28.01 -7.17
N ASP A 324 -28.98 -29.17 -6.77
CA ASP A 324 -29.67 -30.45 -6.89
C ASP A 324 -31.07 -30.36 -6.28
N ASN A 325 -32.11 -30.70 -7.05
CA ASN A 325 -33.20 -31.58 -6.60
C ASN A 325 -34.26 -31.82 -7.71
N ALA A 326 -34.45 -33.10 -8.00
CA ALA A 326 -35.73 -33.80 -8.17
C ALA A 326 -36.89 -33.17 -9.00
N ALA A 327 -37.20 -33.80 -10.14
CA ALA A 327 -38.55 -34.19 -10.56
C ALA A 327 -38.42 -35.09 -11.82
N CYS A 328 -38.72 -36.39 -11.76
CA CYS A 328 -40.03 -36.98 -12.03
C CYS A 328 -40.64 -36.64 -13.39
N GLY A 329 -40.85 -37.67 -14.22
CA GLY A 329 -42.01 -37.76 -15.12
C GLY A 329 -41.71 -37.94 -16.61
N CYS A 330 -42.05 -39.13 -17.12
CA CYS A 330 -42.62 -39.51 -18.42
C CYS A 330 -42.47 -38.51 -19.60
N ILE A 331 -42.10 -38.92 -20.81
CA ILE A 331 -42.69 -39.97 -21.67
C ILE A 331 -41.57 -40.63 -22.49
#